data_AF-A0A7Y2YD04-F1
#
_entry.id   AF-A0A7Y2YD04-F1
#
_cell.length_a   1.000
_cell.length_b   1.000
_cell.length_c   1.000
_cell.angle_alpha   90.00
_cell.angle_beta   90.00
_cell.angle_gamma   90.00
#
_symmetry.space_group_name_H-M   'P 1'
#
loop_
_entity.id
_entity.type
_entity.pdbx_description
1 polymer ?
#
loop_
_entity_poly.entity_id
_entity_poly.type
_entity_poly.pdbx_seq_one_letter_code
_entity_poly.pdbx_strand_id
1 'polypeptide(L)'
;GEAFRVHGSGYTRYQLVVPMVVRWPGGPEGEERDYRTSHYDVVPTLMQDLLGCSNAVSDYSVGGNLFDGESWDWMVAGSYYNYAVLEPDQVTVTFPNGLFEVRDPDYRLLREPAFRGDVLEAVSEQNARFFAD
;
A
#
# COMPACT_ATOMS: atom_id res chain seq x y z
N GLY A 1 10.44 9.04 18.70
CA GLY A 1 11.90 8.94 18.40
C GLY A 1 12.24 9.68 17.13
N GLU A 2 13.51 9.78 16.76
CA GLU A 2 13.95 10.51 15.55
C GLU A 2 13.31 10.04 14.23
N ALA A 3 12.96 8.74 14.13
CA ALA A 3 12.34 8.15 12.94
C ALA A 3 11.00 8.79 12.51
N PHE A 4 10.29 9.48 13.42
CA PHE A 4 9.00 10.12 13.13
C PHE A 4 9.15 11.52 12.48
N ARG A 5 10.35 12.11 12.53
CA ARG A 5 10.55 13.54 12.23
C ARG A 5 11.28 13.82 10.93
N VAL A 6 11.96 12.85 10.34
CA VAL A 6 12.69 13.04 9.07
C VAL A 6 11.84 12.53 7.91
N HIS A 7 11.77 13.32 6.84
CA HIS A 7 11.00 12.96 5.65
C HIS A 7 11.54 11.66 5.03
N GLY A 8 10.67 10.68 4.79
CA GLY A 8 11.05 9.44 4.11
C GLY A 8 12.03 8.55 4.88
N SER A 9 12.25 8.82 6.18
CA SER A 9 13.11 7.98 7.02
C SER A 9 12.35 6.82 7.68
N GLY A 10 11.03 6.77 7.53
CA GLY A 10 10.20 5.74 8.13
C GLY A 10 8.88 5.49 7.40
N TYR A 11 8.22 4.42 7.82
CA TYR A 11 6.95 3.92 7.29
C TYR A 11 5.88 3.93 8.39
N THR A 12 5.84 5.02 9.14
CA THR A 12 4.88 5.20 10.23
C THR A 12 3.50 5.57 9.68
N ARG A 13 2.42 5.30 10.43
CA ARG A 13 1.08 5.80 10.07
C ARG A 13 1.05 7.32 9.88
N TYR A 14 1.84 8.07 10.64
CA TYR A 14 1.94 9.53 10.51
C TYR A 14 2.53 10.00 9.17
N GLN A 15 3.29 9.15 8.48
CA GLN A 15 3.92 9.46 7.19
C GLN A 15 3.14 8.87 6.01
N LEU A 16 2.36 7.82 6.24
CA LEU A 16 1.70 7.04 5.18
C LEU A 16 0.19 7.27 5.09
N VAL A 17 -0.48 7.53 6.21
CA VAL A 17 -1.93 7.77 6.22
C VAL A 17 -2.19 9.22 5.82
N VAL A 18 -2.92 9.40 4.72
CA VAL A 18 -3.30 10.72 4.20
C VAL A 18 -4.81 10.87 4.14
N PRO A 19 -5.35 12.09 4.36
CA PRO A 19 -6.77 12.34 4.14
C PRO A 19 -7.13 12.13 2.66
N MET A 20 -8.24 11.43 2.41
CA MET A 20 -8.83 11.31 1.09
C MET A 20 -10.31 11.67 1.15
N VAL A 21 -10.72 12.67 0.38
CA VAL A 21 -12.11 13.10 0.25
C VAL A 21 -12.45 13.10 -1.24
N VAL A 22 -13.51 12.39 -1.61
CA VAL A 22 -13.93 12.24 -3.00
C VAL A 22 -15.37 12.71 -3.16
N ARG A 23 -15.61 13.67 -4.07
CA ARG A 23 -16.96 13.98 -4.56
C ARG A 23 -17.17 13.21 -5.85
N TRP A 24 -18.10 12.27 -5.84
CA TRP A 24 -18.32 11.36 -6.96
C TRP A 24 -19.65 11.63 -7.68
N PRO A 25 -19.68 11.75 -9.02
CA PRO A 25 -20.92 11.90 -9.79
C PRO A 25 -21.84 10.69 -9.58
N GLY A 26 -23.09 10.93 -9.16
CA GLY A 26 -24.05 9.85 -8.89
C GLY A 26 -23.73 8.97 -7.68
N GLY A 27 -22.65 9.28 -6.93
CA GLY A 27 -22.30 8.58 -5.70
C GLY A 27 -23.19 9.00 -4.52
N PRO A 28 -23.22 8.18 -3.45
CA PRO A 28 -23.97 8.49 -2.24
C PRO A 28 -23.44 9.76 -1.55
N GLU A 29 -24.31 10.43 -0.80
CA GLU A 29 -23.93 11.61 -0.03
C GLU A 29 -23.43 11.20 1.37
N GLY A 30 -22.24 11.68 1.74
CA GLY A 30 -21.73 11.58 3.11
C GLY A 30 -21.39 10.16 3.57
N GLU A 31 -20.80 9.34 2.69
CA GLU A 31 -20.31 8.01 3.07
C GLU A 31 -18.89 8.07 3.65
N GLU A 32 -18.69 7.40 4.78
CA GLU A 32 -17.37 7.14 5.37
C GLU A 32 -17.01 5.67 5.14
N ARG A 33 -15.75 5.42 4.76
CA ARG A 33 -15.23 4.08 4.49
C ARG A 33 -13.95 3.87 5.28
N ASP A 34 -13.88 2.76 5.99
CA ASP A 34 -12.84 2.46 7.00
C ASP A 34 -11.91 1.31 6.61
N TYR A 35 -12.11 0.68 5.45
CA TYR A 35 -11.17 -0.30 4.90
C TYR A 35 -9.87 0.37 4.43
N ARG A 36 -8.78 -0.41 4.43
CA ARG A 36 -7.46 0.09 4.03
C ARG A 36 -7.43 0.29 2.50
N THR A 37 -7.04 1.48 2.06
CA THR A 37 -6.86 1.83 0.63
C THR A 37 -5.44 2.30 0.35
N SER A 38 -5.01 2.21 -0.91
CA SER A 38 -3.74 2.72 -1.43
C SER A 38 -3.96 3.74 -2.54
N HIS A 39 -2.96 4.58 -2.82
CA HIS A 39 -2.95 5.41 -4.02
C HIS A 39 -2.99 4.58 -5.31
N TYR A 40 -2.62 3.30 -5.26
CA TYR A 40 -2.79 2.38 -6.39
C TYR A 40 -4.25 2.13 -6.78
N ASP A 41 -5.22 2.44 -5.90
CA ASP A 41 -6.65 2.24 -6.15
C ASP A 41 -7.28 3.42 -6.91
N VAL A 42 -6.63 4.59 -6.89
CA VAL A 42 -7.17 5.80 -7.53
C VAL A 42 -7.30 5.62 -9.04
N VAL A 43 -6.28 5.07 -9.70
CA VAL A 43 -6.26 4.91 -11.15
C VAL A 43 -7.33 3.91 -11.62
N PRO A 44 -7.42 2.67 -11.09
CA PRO A 44 -8.51 1.74 -11.41
C PRO A 44 -9.90 2.36 -11.26
N THR A 45 -10.15 3.05 -10.15
CA THR A 45 -11.44 3.72 -9.89
C THR A 45 -11.82 4.69 -11.01
N LEU A 46 -10.89 5.56 -11.42
CA LEU A 46 -11.14 6.52 -12.51
C LEU A 46 -11.32 5.82 -13.86
N MET A 47 -10.49 4.81 -14.14
CA MET A 47 -10.46 4.11 -15.42
C MET A 47 -11.74 3.30 -15.65
N GLN A 48 -12.22 2.61 -14.62
CA GLN A 48 -13.42 1.78 -14.69
C GLN A 48 -14.70 2.63 -14.71
N ASP A 49 -14.83 3.55 -13.77
CA ASP A 49 -16.14 4.17 -13.50
C ASP A 49 -16.38 5.48 -14.27
N LEU A 50 -15.32 6.18 -14.70
CA LEU A 50 -15.45 7.45 -15.42
C LEU A 50 -14.98 7.38 -16.88
N LEU A 51 -13.88 6.66 -17.13
CA LEU A 51 -13.26 6.63 -18.46
C LEU A 51 -13.73 5.44 -19.31
N GLY A 52 -14.48 4.50 -18.72
CA GLY A 52 -15.11 3.39 -19.44
C GLY A 52 -14.12 2.36 -19.99
N CYS A 53 -12.95 2.22 -19.37
CA CYS A 53 -11.98 1.19 -19.75
C CYS A 53 -12.50 -0.19 -19.38
N SER A 54 -12.39 -1.14 -20.30
CA SER A 54 -12.95 -2.49 -20.17
C SER A 54 -11.90 -3.59 -20.07
N ASN A 55 -10.61 -3.27 -20.25
CA ASN A 55 -9.52 -4.21 -20.06
C ASN A 55 -9.31 -4.52 -18.57
N ALA A 56 -8.62 -5.62 -18.26
CA ALA A 56 -8.46 -6.05 -16.88
C ALA A 56 -7.64 -5.02 -16.09
N VAL A 57 -8.00 -4.78 -14.82
CA VAL A 57 -7.26 -3.84 -13.94
C VAL A 57 -5.79 -4.23 -13.84
N SER A 58 -5.49 -5.53 -13.85
CA SER A 58 -4.13 -6.07 -13.85
C SER A 58 -3.27 -5.65 -15.03
N ASP A 59 -3.86 -5.16 -16.13
CA ASP A 59 -3.10 -4.72 -17.30
C ASP A 59 -2.43 -3.35 -17.06
N TYR A 60 -2.87 -2.59 -16.04
CA TYR A 60 -2.40 -1.21 -15.82
C TYR A 60 -2.28 -0.77 -14.36
N SER A 61 -2.74 -1.57 -13.39
CA SER A 61 -2.54 -1.30 -11.97
C SER A 61 -2.28 -2.57 -11.15
N VAL A 62 -1.78 -2.36 -9.94
CA VAL A 62 -1.72 -3.37 -8.86
C VAL A 62 -2.81 -3.18 -7.82
N GLY A 63 -3.55 -2.05 -7.85
CA GLY A 63 -4.68 -1.79 -6.96
C GLY A 63 -6.03 -2.21 -7.52
N GLY A 64 -7.10 -1.89 -6.79
CA GLY A 64 -8.50 -2.16 -7.14
C GLY A 64 -9.35 -0.90 -7.21
N ASN A 65 -10.65 -1.04 -7.47
CA ASN A 65 -11.57 0.10 -7.38
C ASN A 65 -11.76 0.48 -5.91
N LEU A 66 -11.63 1.76 -5.60
CA LEU A 66 -11.80 2.33 -4.26
C LEU A 66 -13.18 2.05 -3.67
N PHE A 67 -14.20 1.70 -4.45
CA PHE A 67 -15.57 1.52 -4.02
C PHE A 67 -16.01 0.06 -3.86
N ASP A 68 -15.11 -0.90 -4.15
CA ASP A 68 -15.44 -2.34 -4.04
C ASP A 68 -15.47 -2.86 -2.59
N GLY A 69 -15.00 -2.07 -1.62
CA GLY A 69 -15.02 -2.45 -0.20
C GLY A 69 -13.93 -3.41 0.22
N GLU A 70 -13.00 -3.75 -0.66
CA GLU A 70 -11.90 -4.67 -0.38
C GLU A 70 -10.76 -3.96 0.35
N SER A 71 -10.45 -4.44 1.56
CA SER A 71 -9.30 -3.95 2.32
C SER A 71 -8.04 -4.67 1.87
N TRP A 72 -6.95 -3.94 1.64
CA TRP A 72 -5.65 -4.55 1.37
C TRP A 72 -5.16 -5.36 2.58
N ASP A 73 -4.72 -6.59 2.33
CA ASP A 73 -4.02 -7.42 3.32
C ASP A 73 -2.57 -6.97 3.53
N TRP A 74 -1.95 -6.42 2.49
CA TRP A 74 -0.60 -5.86 2.55
C TRP A 74 -0.45 -4.75 1.51
N MET A 75 0.47 -3.81 1.73
CA MET A 75 0.78 -2.76 0.74
C MET A 75 2.29 -2.56 0.63
N VAL A 76 2.76 -2.04 -0.48
CA VAL A 76 4.16 -1.63 -0.64
C VAL A 76 4.26 -0.11 -0.57
N ALA A 77 5.20 0.38 0.22
CA ALA A 77 5.61 1.78 0.20
C ALA A 77 7.12 1.86 -0.07
N GLY A 78 7.52 2.69 -1.02
CA GLY A 78 8.91 2.90 -1.37
C GLY A 78 9.47 4.21 -0.79
N SER A 79 10.76 4.21 -0.49
CA SER A 79 11.58 5.41 -0.33
C SER A 79 12.69 5.42 -1.38
N TYR A 80 13.54 6.45 -1.34
CA TYR A 80 14.72 6.53 -2.20
C TYR A 80 15.76 5.43 -1.95
N TYR A 81 15.74 4.80 -0.77
CA TYR A 81 16.78 3.86 -0.36
C TYR A 81 16.26 2.47 -0.02
N ASN A 82 15.08 2.35 0.56
CA ASN A 82 14.49 1.09 1.00
C ASN A 82 13.02 1.04 0.58
N TYR A 83 12.37 -0.09 0.81
CA TYR A 83 10.92 -0.19 0.73
C TYR A 83 10.38 -0.88 1.97
N ALA A 84 9.08 -0.78 2.20
CA ALA A 84 8.40 -1.51 3.24
C ALA A 84 7.16 -2.23 2.72
N VAL A 85 6.92 -3.40 3.29
CA VAL A 85 5.67 -4.13 3.22
C VAL A 85 4.85 -3.81 4.47
N LEU A 86 3.63 -3.31 4.24
CA LEU A 86 2.74 -2.77 5.25
C LEU A 86 1.57 -3.72 5.46
N GLU A 87 1.61 -4.46 6.54
CA GLU A 87 0.55 -5.39 6.95
C GLU A 87 -0.28 -4.75 8.09
N PRO A 88 -1.48 -5.28 8.43
CA PRO A 88 -2.32 -4.68 9.46
C PRO A 88 -1.64 -4.58 10.83
N ASP A 89 -0.77 -5.55 11.12
CA ASP A 89 -0.14 -5.76 12.41
C ASP A 89 1.39 -5.61 12.41
N GLN A 90 2.02 -5.43 11.25
CA GLN A 90 3.47 -5.21 11.18
C GLN A 90 3.93 -4.43 9.94
N VAL A 91 5.14 -3.88 10.03
CA VAL A 91 5.83 -3.19 8.95
C VAL A 91 7.18 -3.85 8.73
N THR A 92 7.37 -4.50 7.60
CA THR A 92 8.64 -5.13 7.21
C THR A 92 9.40 -4.20 6.28
N VAL A 93 10.50 -3.62 6.77
CA VAL A 93 11.37 -2.72 6.01
C VAL A 93 12.52 -3.51 5.42
N THR A 94 12.68 -3.47 4.10
CA THR A 94 13.74 -4.19 3.37
C THR A 94 14.75 -3.22 2.81
N PHE A 95 16.03 -3.48 3.05
CA PHE A 95 17.15 -2.65 2.62
C PHE A 95 17.83 -3.22 1.36
N PRO A 96 18.55 -2.40 0.57
CA PRO A 96 19.21 -2.86 -0.66
C PRO A 96 20.26 -3.97 -0.46
N ASN A 97 20.80 -4.11 0.74
CA ASN A 97 21.74 -5.17 1.09
C ASN A 97 21.05 -6.51 1.42
N GLY A 98 19.73 -6.60 1.29
CA GLY A 98 18.93 -7.80 1.57
C GLY A 98 18.60 -8.00 3.06
N LEU A 99 19.08 -7.14 3.96
CA LEU A 99 18.65 -7.16 5.35
C LEU A 99 17.25 -6.57 5.47
N PHE A 100 16.55 -6.98 6.53
CA PHE A 100 15.23 -6.45 6.86
C PHE A 100 15.08 -6.21 8.36
N GLU A 101 14.14 -5.32 8.69
CA GLU A 101 13.65 -5.08 10.04
C GLU A 101 12.14 -5.22 10.06
N VAL A 102 11.57 -5.84 11.10
CA VAL A 102 10.11 -5.86 11.30
C VAL A 102 9.76 -4.96 12.48
N ARG A 103 8.74 -4.13 12.30
CA ARG A 103 8.26 -3.17 13.29
C ARG A 103 6.78 -3.40 13.60
N ASP A 104 6.38 -3.14 14.83
CA ASP A 104 4.97 -3.13 15.24
C ASP A 104 4.21 -1.91 14.64
N PRO A 105 2.88 -1.81 14.80
CA PRO A 105 2.10 -0.67 14.30
C PRO A 105 2.46 0.68 14.97
N ASP A 106 3.07 0.64 16.16
CA ASP A 106 3.64 1.80 16.86
C ASP A 106 5.08 2.13 16.37
N TYR A 107 5.54 1.42 15.34
CA TYR A 107 6.85 1.54 14.69
C TYR A 107 8.06 1.13 15.57
N ARG A 108 7.84 0.32 16.61
CA ARG A 108 8.89 -0.24 17.46
C ARG A 108 9.50 -1.48 16.81
N LEU A 109 10.83 -1.62 16.87
CA LEU A 109 11.54 -2.78 16.34
C LEU A 109 11.14 -4.05 17.11
N LEU A 110 10.73 -5.08 16.39
CA LEU A 110 10.46 -6.40 16.96
C LEU A 110 11.77 -7.16 17.18
N ARG A 111 11.91 -7.80 18.34
CA ARG A 111 13.09 -8.63 18.67
C ARG A 111 13.05 -10.00 18.01
N GLU A 112 11.84 -10.52 17.83
CA GLU A 112 11.56 -11.82 17.22
C GLU A 112 10.62 -11.58 16.03
N PRO A 113 11.17 -11.17 14.87
CA PRO A 113 10.36 -10.85 13.70
C PRO A 113 9.73 -12.12 13.11
N ALA A 114 8.44 -12.05 12.76
CA ALA A 114 7.78 -13.06 11.96
C ALA A 114 7.92 -12.69 10.48
N PHE A 115 8.59 -13.55 9.71
CA PHE A 115 8.74 -13.35 8.28
C PHE A 115 7.66 -14.13 7.53
N ARG A 116 6.75 -13.43 6.86
CA ARG A 116 5.64 -14.01 6.11
C ARG A 116 6.04 -14.20 4.65
N GLY A 117 6.53 -15.40 4.35
CA GLY A 117 7.09 -15.74 3.04
C GLY A 117 6.05 -15.65 1.91
N ASP A 118 4.82 -16.05 2.18
CA ASP A 118 3.66 -15.92 1.29
C ASP A 118 3.37 -14.46 0.92
N VAL A 119 3.40 -13.56 1.89
CA VAL A 119 3.20 -12.13 1.66
C VAL A 119 4.32 -11.55 0.78
N LEU A 120 5.56 -11.94 1.03
CA LEU A 120 6.71 -11.44 0.26
C LEU A 120 6.79 -11.99 -1.15
N GLU A 121 6.39 -13.25 -1.35
CA GLU A 121 6.20 -13.83 -2.66
C GLU A 121 5.14 -13.03 -3.44
N ALA A 122 3.97 -12.80 -2.84
CA ALA A 122 2.91 -12.01 -3.47
C ALA A 122 3.35 -10.56 -3.78
N VAL A 123 4.08 -9.91 -2.87
CA VAL A 123 4.70 -8.59 -3.11
C VAL A 123 5.66 -8.63 -4.29
N SER A 124 6.52 -9.65 -4.38
CA SER A 124 7.47 -9.81 -5.47
C SER A 124 6.76 -9.98 -6.80
N GLU A 125 5.71 -10.80 -6.85
CA GLU A 125 4.89 -10.99 -8.06
C GLU A 125 4.22 -9.69 -8.52
N GLN A 126 3.60 -8.93 -7.60
CA GLN A 126 2.95 -7.66 -7.96
C GLN A 126 3.97 -6.60 -8.38
N ASN A 127 5.14 -6.53 -7.74
CA ASN A 127 6.20 -5.62 -8.14
C ASN A 127 6.74 -5.96 -9.54
N ALA A 128 6.86 -7.25 -9.87
CA ALA A 128 7.36 -7.72 -11.16
C ALA A 128 6.38 -7.48 -12.32
N ARG A 129 5.09 -7.24 -12.03
CA ARG A 129 3.99 -7.22 -13.02
C ARG A 129 4.25 -6.37 -14.27
N PHE A 130 4.91 -5.23 -14.12
CA PHE A 130 5.13 -4.28 -15.21
C PHE A 130 6.58 -4.21 -15.71
N PHE A 131 7.44 -5.14 -15.28
CA PHE A 131 8.76 -5.28 -15.87
C PHE A 131 8.64 -6.06 -17.18
N ALA A 132 9.16 -5.49 -18.26
CA ALA A 132 9.34 -6.20 -19.51
C ALA A 132 10.57 -7.11 -19.39
N ASP A 133 10.48 -8.33 -19.92
CA ASP A 133 11.63 -9.23 -20.09
C ASP A 133 12.75 -8.61 -20.96
#